data_AF-A0A7C6CX40-F1
#
_entry.id   AF-A0A7C6CX40-F1
#
_cell.length_a   1.000
_cell.length_b   1.000
_cell.length_c   1.000
_cell.angle_alpha   90.00
_cell.angle_beta   90.00
_cell.angle_gamma   90.00
#
_symmetry.space_group_name_H-M   'P 1'
#
loop_
_entity.id
_entity.type
_entity.pdbx_description
1 polymer ?
#
loop_
_entity_poly.entity_id
_entity_poly.type
_entity_poly.pdbx_seq_one_letter_code
_entity_poly.pdbx_strand_id
1 'polypeptide(L)'
;MEIGANNMALAVTNLGAEIKARTELRVNQHTPEAVVSDIIANSRELLREAGLTPEMLLGVGVNVPGLVDSEGGIVEKAVNLGWESV
;
A
#
# COMPACT_ATOMS: atom_id res chain seq x y z
N MET A 1 -0.18 -0.10 -4.96
CA MET A 1 -0.91 -0.56 -3.76
C MET A 1 -2.15 0.28 -3.59
N GLU A 2 -3.23 -0.30 -3.09
CA GLU A 2 -4.49 0.40 -2.85
C GLU A 2 -4.96 0.13 -1.42
N ILE A 3 -5.36 1.18 -0.72
CA ILE A 3 -5.96 1.15 0.60
C ILE A 3 -7.42 1.55 0.45
N GLY A 4 -8.34 0.61 0.63
CA GLY A 4 -9.77 0.87 0.69
C GLY A 4 -10.27 0.99 2.13
N ALA A 5 -11.59 1.16 2.28
CA ALA A 5 -12.19 1.28 3.61
C ALA A 5 -12.06 0.00 4.45
N ASN A 6 -12.19 -1.19 3.84
CA ASN A 6 -12.15 -2.47 4.57
C ASN A 6 -11.18 -3.48 3.96
N ASN A 7 -10.52 -3.12 2.87
CA ASN A 7 -9.64 -3.99 2.10
C ASN A 7 -8.40 -3.22 1.67
N MET A 8 -7.32 -3.95 1.41
CA MET A 8 -6.16 -3.42 0.72
C MET A 8 -5.68 -4.41 -0.33
N ALA A 9 -5.13 -3.90 -1.42
CA ALA A 9 -4.56 -4.69 -2.50
C ALA A 9 -3.11 -4.29 -2.74
N LEU A 10 -2.23 -5.30 -2.77
CA LEU A 10 -0.81 -5.13 -3.09
C LEU A 10 -0.54 -5.85 -4.40
N ALA A 11 0.24 -5.22 -5.27
CA ALA A 11 0.67 -5.81 -6.52
C ALA A 11 2.09 -5.36 -6.84
N VAL A 12 2.90 -6.29 -7.34
CA VAL A 12 4.21 -6.00 -7.93
C VAL A 12 4.05 -6.09 -9.43
N THR A 13 4.47 -5.04 -10.14
CA THR A 13 4.39 -4.98 -11.60
C THR A 13 5.77 -4.70 -12.20
N ASN A 14 5.95 -5.05 -13.47
CA ASN A 14 7.05 -4.48 -14.25
C ASN A 14 6.63 -3.13 -14.87
N LEU A 15 7.58 -2.46 -15.56
CA LEU A 15 7.32 -1.18 -16.24
C LEU A 15 6.28 -1.28 -17.38
N GLY A 16 5.98 -2.48 -17.87
CA GLY A 16 4.91 -2.74 -18.83
C GLY A 16 3.54 -2.97 -18.20
N ALA A 17 3.40 -2.73 -16.88
CA ALA A 17 2.20 -2.97 -16.08
C ALA A 17 1.76 -4.45 -15.99
N GLU A 18 2.64 -5.41 -16.30
CA GLU A 18 2.36 -6.83 -16.08
C GLU A 18 2.46 -7.15 -14.58
N ILE A 19 1.41 -7.76 -14.02
CA ILE A 19 1.38 -8.19 -12.62
C ILE A 19 2.27 -9.43 -12.44
N LYS A 20 3.31 -9.30 -11.62
CA LYS A 20 4.22 -10.40 -11.24
C LYS A 20 3.75 -11.13 -10.00
N ALA A 21 3.13 -10.42 -9.07
CA ALA A 21 2.48 -10.98 -7.89
C ALA A 21 1.40 -10.04 -7.39
N ARG A 22 0.35 -10.58 -6.75
CA ARG A 22 -0.75 -9.82 -6.16
C ARG A 22 -1.31 -10.51 -4.94
N THR A 23 -1.70 -9.72 -3.94
CA THR A 23 -2.50 -10.20 -2.80
C THR A 23 -3.60 -9.20 -2.44
N GLU A 24 -4.67 -9.71 -1.84
CA GLU A 24 -5.76 -8.92 -1.27
C GLU A 24 -5.91 -9.28 0.19
N LEU A 25 -6.12 -8.26 1.03
CA LEU A 25 -6.16 -8.41 2.47
C LEU A 25 -7.34 -7.62 3.03
N ARG A 26 -7.87 -8.08 4.16
CA ARG A 26 -8.86 -7.35 4.92
C ARG A 26 -8.17 -6.41 5.90
N VAL A 27 -8.57 -5.15 5.91
CA VAL A 27 -8.12 -4.17 6.91
C VAL A 27 -9.00 -4.34 8.14
N ASN A 28 -8.38 -4.67 9.29
CA ASN A 28 -9.10 -4.88 10.55
C ASN A 28 -8.84 -3.75 11.57
N GLN A 29 -7.79 -2.97 11.37
CA GLN A 29 -7.45 -1.80 12.16
C GLN A 29 -7.15 -0.65 11.22
N HIS A 30 -7.65 0.53 11.56
CA HIS A 30 -7.58 1.71 10.71
C HIS A 30 -6.67 2.77 11.31
N THR A 31 -5.85 2.46 12.33
CA THR A 31 -4.82 3.41 12.74
C THR A 31 -3.73 3.46 11.66
N PRO A 32 -3.18 4.65 11.33
CA PRO A 32 -2.15 4.79 10.31
C PRO A 32 -1.00 3.81 10.51
N GLU A 33 -0.52 3.66 11.75
CA GLU A 33 0.60 2.78 12.09
C GLU A 33 0.28 1.30 11.85
N ALA A 34 -0.94 0.86 12.18
CA ALA A 34 -1.36 -0.52 11.97
C ALA A 34 -1.44 -0.82 10.47
N VAL A 35 -2.05 0.08 9.69
CA VAL A 35 -2.18 -0.09 8.23
C VAL A 35 -0.80 -0.10 7.56
N VAL A 36 0.10 0.80 7.95
CA VAL A 36 1.47 0.83 7.42
C VAL A 36 2.25 -0.43 7.81
N SER A 37 2.08 -0.93 9.05
CA SER A 37 2.71 -2.18 9.49
C SER A 37 2.25 -3.38 8.66
N ASP A 38 0.93 -3.50 8.45
CA ASP A 38 0.33 -4.55 7.62
C ASP A 38 0.82 -4.47 6.18
N ILE A 39 0.89 -3.27 5.61
CA ILE A 39 1.44 -3.01 4.28
C ILE A 39 2.89 -3.51 4.17
N ILE A 40 3.75 -3.16 5.13
CA ILE A 40 5.16 -3.53 5.10
C ILE A 40 5.32 -5.05 5.20
N ALA A 41 4.60 -5.69 6.11
CA ALA A 41 4.67 -7.13 6.32
C ALA A 41 4.23 -7.89 5.06
N ASN A 42 3.08 -7.51 4.49
CA ASN A 42 2.54 -8.18 3.31
C ASN A 42 3.30 -7.84 2.03
N SER A 43 3.92 -6.65 1.92
CA SER A 43 4.80 -6.33 0.79
C SER A 43 6.03 -7.24 0.79
N ARG A 44 6.65 -7.45 1.97
CA ARG A 44 7.81 -8.35 2.09
C ARG A 44 7.44 -9.79 1.76
N GLU A 45 6.29 -10.25 2.23
CA GLU A 45 5.82 -11.61 1.93
C GLU A 45 5.53 -11.78 0.43
N LEU A 46 4.84 -10.81 -0.18
CA LEU A 46 4.54 -10.85 -1.61
C LEU A 46 5.81 -10.89 -2.48
N LEU A 47 6.86 -10.13 -2.11
CA LEU A 47 8.15 -10.20 -2.79
C LEU A 47 8.80 -11.57 -2.63
N ARG A 48 8.79 -12.11 -1.41
CA ARG A 48 9.36 -13.43 -1.11
C ARG A 48 8.68 -14.53 -1.91
N GLU A 49 7.35 -14.53 -1.97
CA GLU A 49 6.56 -15.49 -2.76
C GLU A 49 6.81 -15.36 -4.27
N ALA A 50 7.07 -14.13 -4.74
CA ALA A 50 7.41 -13.85 -6.14
C ALA A 50 8.87 -14.16 -6.51
N GLY A 51 9.72 -14.55 -5.54
CA GLY A 51 11.16 -14.73 -5.75
C GLY A 51 11.90 -13.43 -6.07
N LEU A 52 11.39 -12.30 -5.59
CA LEU A 52 11.94 -10.96 -5.79
C LEU A 52 12.59 -10.45 -4.51
N THR A 53 13.53 -9.52 -4.65
CA THR A 53 14.15 -8.82 -3.51
C THR A 53 13.82 -7.33 -3.55
N PRO A 54 13.84 -6.61 -2.40
CA PRO A 54 13.58 -5.17 -2.36
C PRO A 54 14.50 -4.34 -3.26
N GLU A 55 15.74 -4.79 -3.48
CA GLU A 55 16.73 -4.12 -4.33
C GLU A 55 16.34 -4.11 -5.82
N MET A 56 15.41 -4.99 -6.22
CA MET A 56 14.88 -5.04 -7.58
C MET A 56 13.73 -4.06 -7.81
N LEU A 57 13.24 -3.39 -6.76
CA LEU A 57 12.14 -2.44 -6.87
C LEU A 57 12.66 -1.07 -7.30
N LEU A 58 12.06 -0.53 -8.37
CA LEU A 58 12.30 0.86 -8.77
C LEU A 58 11.66 1.86 -7.79
N GLY A 59 10.55 1.48 -7.17
CA GLY A 59 9.81 2.33 -6.24
C GLY A 59 8.49 1.70 -5.78
N VAL A 60 7.79 2.41 -4.90
CA VAL A 60 6.48 2.01 -4.35
C VAL A 60 5.47 3.12 -4.63
N GLY A 61 4.30 2.73 -5.13
CA GLY A 61 3.16 3.63 -5.29
C GLY A 61 2.00 3.23 -4.36
N VAL A 62 1.44 4.21 -3.67
CA VAL A 62 0.31 4.04 -2.74
C VAL A 62 -0.88 4.85 -3.26
N ASN A 63 -2.03 4.19 -3.36
CA ASN A 63 -3.33 4.80 -3.60
C ASN A 63 -4.13 4.74 -2.30
N VAL A 64 -4.55 5.90 -1.81
CA VAL A 64 -5.31 6.07 -0.58
C VAL A 64 -6.47 7.04 -0.84
N PRO A 65 -7.67 6.80 -0.31
CA PRO A 65 -8.80 7.71 -0.47
C PRO A 65 -8.56 9.00 0.31
N GLY A 66 -8.97 10.12 -0.28
CA GLY A 66 -8.98 11.40 0.42
C GLY A 66 -8.14 12.48 -0.26
N LEU A 67 -7.88 13.54 0.50
CA LEU A 67 -7.00 14.63 0.10
C LEU A 67 -5.56 14.26 0.45
N VAL A 68 -4.68 14.32 -0.54
CA VAL A 68 -3.26 13.95 -0.41
C VAL A 68 -2.40 15.09 -0.93
N ASP A 69 -1.45 15.55 -0.12
CA ASP A 69 -0.29 16.28 -0.60
C ASP A 69 0.71 15.25 -1.14
N SER A 70 0.73 15.08 -2.47
CA SER A 70 1.61 14.11 -3.12
C SER A 70 3.08 14.53 -3.14
N GLU A 71 3.38 15.82 -2.99
CA GLU A 71 4.76 16.30 -2.95
C GLU A 71 5.37 16.05 -1.57
N GLY A 72 4.60 16.31 -0.50
CA GLY A 72 4.96 15.99 0.88
C GLY A 72 4.80 14.51 1.26
N GLY A 73 3.99 13.75 0.52
CA GLY A 73 3.64 12.37 0.83
C GLY A 73 2.68 12.24 2.01
N ILE A 74 1.83 13.26 2.24
CA ILE A 74 0.95 13.39 3.41
C ILE A 74 -0.51 13.19 2.99
N VAL A 75 -1.22 12.35 3.72
CA VAL A 75 -2.68 12.23 3.65
C VAL A 75 -3.31 13.28 4.56
N GLU A 76 -3.62 14.44 3.98
CA GLU A 76 -4.23 15.55 4.71
C GLU A 76 -5.57 15.15 5.33
N LYS A 77 -6.39 14.39 4.59
CA LYS A 77 -7.69 13.93 5.12
C LYS A 77 -8.23 12.71 4.40
N ALA A 78 -8.47 11.62 5.12
CA ALA A 78 -9.17 10.43 4.63
C ALA A 78 -10.37 10.10 5.54
N VAL A 79 -11.55 10.66 5.21
CA VAL A 79 -12.76 10.60 6.06
C VAL A 79 -13.16 9.16 6.40
N ASN A 80 -13.12 8.28 5.42
CA ASN A 80 -13.51 6.87 5.51
C ASN A 80 -12.46 6.00 6.24
N LEU A 81 -11.24 6.51 6.44
CA LEU A 81 -10.21 5.87 7.28
C LEU A 81 -10.09 6.54 8.66
N GLY A 82 -10.69 7.72 8.84
CA GLY A 82 -10.54 8.53 10.05
C GLY A 82 -9.16 9.19 10.19
N TRP A 83 -8.43 9.39 9.08
CA TRP A 83 -7.09 9.97 9.10
C TRP A 83 -7.10 11.47 8.83
N GLU A 84 -6.16 12.18 9.45
CA GLU A 84 -5.92 13.61 9.29
C GLU A 84 -4.42 13.90 9.48
N SER A 85 -3.79 14.51 8.46
CA SER A 85 -2.37 14.86 8.37
C SER A 85 -1.39 13.74 8.78
N VAL A 86 -1.44 12.61 8.08
CA VAL A 86 -0.58 11.42 8.30
C VAL A 86 0.30 11.04 7.12
#